data_AF-A0A438FNR5-F1
#
_entry.id   AF-A0A438FNR5-F1
#
_cell.length_a   1.000
_cell.length_b   1.000
_cell.length_c   1.000
_cell.angle_alpha   90.00
_cell.angle_beta   90.00
_cell.angle_gamma   90.00
#
_symmetry.space_group_name_H-M   'P 1'
#
loop_
_entity.id
_entity.type
_entity.pdbx_description
1 polymer ?
#
loop_
_entity_poly.entity_id
_entity_poly.type
_entity_poly.pdbx_seq_one_letter_code
_entity_poly.pdbx_strand_id
1 'polypeptide(L)'
;MELGRNLDWTDEVRESAAIRMADYQQRASAHYNRKVRPRSFKNGTLVLRKVFENTTEVGAGKFQANWEGPYIVSKASNNGAYHLQK
;
A
#
# COMPACT_ATOMS: atom_id res chain seq x y z
N MET A 1 -24.93 19.14 -33.98
CA MET A 1 -24.92 19.86 -32.68
C MET A 1 -25.21 18.97 -31.47
N GLU A 2 -25.69 17.72 -31.64
CA GLU A 2 -26.00 16.82 -30.50
C GLU A 2 -24.80 16.02 -29.98
N LEU A 3 -23.83 15.70 -30.84
CA LEU A 3 -22.64 14.93 -30.47
C LEU A 3 -21.75 15.64 -29.43
N GLY A 4 -21.58 16.96 -29.55
CA GLY A 4 -20.77 17.73 -28.59
C GLY A 4 -21.40 17.82 -27.20
N ARG A 5 -22.73 17.88 -27.10
CA ARG A 5 -23.45 17.95 -25.81
C ARG A 5 -23.42 16.62 -25.05
N ASN A 6 -23.48 15.51 -25.78
CA ASN A 6 -23.39 14.18 -25.17
C ASN A 6 -21.97 13.92 -24.62
N LEU A 7 -20.92 14.40 -25.29
CA LEU A 7 -19.54 14.28 -24.81
C LEU A 7 -19.30 15.10 -23.54
N ASP A 8 -19.78 16.35 -23.52
CA ASP A 8 -19.71 17.26 -22.37
C ASP A 8 -20.34 16.63 -21.11
N TRP A 9 -21.56 16.09 -21.25
CA TRP A 9 -22.24 15.35 -20.18
C TRP A 9 -21.42 14.15 -19.68
N THR A 10 -20.83 13.37 -20.59
CA THR A 10 -20.04 12.19 -20.18
C THR A 10 -18.77 12.58 -19.42
N ASP A 11 -18.16 13.72 -19.76
CA ASP A 11 -16.96 14.19 -19.08
C ASP A 11 -17.29 14.74 -17.68
N GLU A 12 -18.39 15.48 -17.52
CA GLU A 12 -18.89 15.91 -16.21
C GLU A 12 -19.15 14.72 -15.27
N VAL A 13 -19.76 13.65 -15.80
CA VAL A 13 -20.02 12.43 -15.01
C VAL A 13 -18.71 11.75 -14.60
N ARG A 14 -17.74 11.63 -15.51
CA ARG A 14 -16.42 11.04 -15.20
C ARG A 14 -15.67 11.86 -14.16
N GLU A 15 -15.66 13.19 -14.29
CA GLU A 15 -15.01 14.08 -13.35
C GLU A 15 -15.62 13.93 -11.94
N SER A 16 -16.95 13.95 -11.86
CA SER A 16 -17.64 13.75 -10.58
C SER A 16 -17.34 12.38 -9.94
N ALA A 17 -17.22 11.32 -10.75
CA ALA A 17 -16.85 9.98 -10.28
C ALA A 17 -15.39 9.94 -9.81
N ALA A 18 -14.47 10.59 -10.52
CA ALA A 18 -13.07 10.69 -10.14
C ALA A 18 -12.89 11.42 -8.81
N ILE A 19 -13.60 12.54 -8.59
CA ILE A 19 -13.58 13.29 -7.33
C ILE A 19 -14.06 12.40 -6.17
N ARG A 20 -15.18 11.69 -6.35
CA ARG A 20 -15.70 10.78 -5.32
C ARG A 20 -14.74 9.64 -5.01
N MET A 21 -14.11 9.08 -6.03
CA MET A 21 -13.12 8.01 -5.85
C MET A 21 -11.89 8.51 -5.08
N ALA A 22 -11.41 9.72 -5.38
CA ALA A 22 -10.30 10.33 -4.67
C ALA A 22 -10.65 10.60 -3.19
N ASP A 23 -11.83 11.18 -2.90
CA ASP A 23 -12.32 11.39 -1.53
C ASP A 23 -12.43 10.06 -0.76
N TYR A 24 -12.96 9.02 -1.41
CA TYR A 24 -13.04 7.68 -0.81
C TYR A 24 -11.65 7.12 -0.46
N GLN A 25 -10.69 7.21 -1.38
CA GLN A 25 -9.32 6.75 -1.14
C GLN A 25 -8.65 7.54 -0.01
N GLN A 26 -8.86 8.86 0.06
CA GLN A 26 -8.37 9.70 1.15
C GLN A 26 -8.95 9.28 2.50
N ARG A 27 -10.27 9.06 2.59
CA ARG A 27 -10.93 8.60 3.82
C ARG A 27 -10.44 7.23 4.27
N ALA A 28 -10.31 6.29 3.32
CA ALA A 28 -9.82 4.94 3.61
C ALA A 28 -8.38 4.98 4.17
N SER A 29 -7.50 5.76 3.54
CA SER A 29 -6.12 5.93 4.00
C SER A 29 -6.04 6.61 5.36
N ALA A 30 -6.82 7.68 5.60
CA ALA A 30 -6.87 8.37 6.89
C ALA A 30 -7.36 7.45 8.00
N HIS A 31 -8.41 6.66 7.75
CA HIS A 31 -8.93 5.71 8.72
C HIS A 31 -7.92 4.62 9.09
N TYR A 32 -7.23 4.05 8.10
CA TYR A 32 -6.17 3.06 8.32
C TYR A 32 -5.00 3.67 9.10
N ASN A 33 -4.52 4.84 8.65
CA ASN A 33 -3.35 5.51 9.22
C ASN A 33 -3.62 6.06 10.64
N ARG A 34 -4.87 6.27 11.04
CA ARG A 34 -5.23 6.76 12.39
C ARG A 34 -4.65 5.90 13.52
N LYS A 35 -4.48 4.59 13.30
CA LYS A 35 -3.92 3.66 14.30
C LYS A 35 -2.44 3.34 14.08
N VAL A 36 -1.84 3.83 12.99
CA VAL A 36 -0.44 3.58 12.69
C VAL A 36 0.43 4.34 13.67
N ARG A 37 1.31 3.62 14.36
CA ARG A 37 2.32 4.21 15.24
C ARG A 37 3.68 4.05 14.58
N PRO A 38 4.35 5.15 14.19
CA PRO A 38 5.71 5.07 13.66
C PRO A 38 6.62 4.32 14.63
N ARG A 39 7.42 3.41 14.10
CA ARG A 39 8.41 2.64 14.86
C ARG A 39 9.74 2.65 14.11
N SER A 40 10.79 3.01 14.82
CA SER A 40 12.15 2.96 14.31
C SER A 40 12.83 1.67 14.77
N PHE A 41 13.51 0.97 13.86
CA PHE A 41 14.28 -0.23 14.19
C PHE A 41 15.78 0.09 14.22
N LYS A 42 16.50 -0.50 15.17
CA LYS A 42 17.96 -0.40 15.25
C LYS A 42 18.61 -1.50 14.41
N ASN A 43 19.85 -1.29 13.98
CA ASN A 43 20.67 -2.37 13.44
C ASN A 43 20.74 -3.53 14.47
N GLY A 44 20.62 -4.77 14.00
CA GLY A 44 20.54 -5.96 14.84
C GLY A 44 19.13 -6.33 15.30
N THR A 45 18.11 -5.51 15.03
CA THR A 45 16.73 -5.81 15.45
C THR A 45 16.15 -6.95 14.60
N LEU A 46 15.57 -7.95 15.26
CA LEU A 46 14.80 -9.00 14.58
C LEU A 46 13.41 -8.48 14.18
N VAL A 47 13.05 -8.73 12.93
CA VAL A 47 11.77 -8.32 12.33
C VAL A 47 11.21 -9.41 11.43
N LEU A 48 9.89 -9.37 11.22
CA LEU A 48 9.22 -10.14 10.18
C LEU A 48 8.96 -9.22 8.98
N ARG A 49 9.08 -9.76 7.77
CA ARG A 49 8.74 -9.04 6.53
C ARG A 49 7.33 -9.45 6.11
N LYS A 50 6.53 -8.48 5.67
CA LYS A 50 5.20 -8.77 5.12
C LYS A 50 5.35 -9.42 3.76
N VAL A 51 4.64 -10.52 3.53
CA VAL A 51 4.57 -11.18 2.22
C VAL A 51 3.56 -10.41 1.36
N PHE A 52 3.96 -10.06 0.15
CA PHE A 52 3.12 -9.47 -0.89
C PHE A 52 2.99 -10.46 -2.05
N GLU A 53 2.04 -10.24 -2.95
CA GLU A 53 1.81 -11.13 -4.12
C GLU A 53 3.10 -11.31 -4.95
N ASN A 54 3.91 -10.26 -5.08
CA ASN A 54 5.18 -10.30 -5.79
C ASN A 54 6.34 -10.96 -5.01
N THR A 55 6.18 -11.23 -3.71
CA THR A 55 7.16 -11.92 -2.86
C THR A 55 6.67 -13.27 -2.36
N THR A 56 5.48 -13.69 -2.81
CA THR A 56 4.85 -14.94 -2.43
C THR A 56 5.57 -16.12 -3.08
N GLU A 57 5.79 -17.21 -2.34
CA GLU A 57 6.37 -18.42 -2.91
C GLU A 57 5.43 -19.04 -3.95
N VAL A 58 5.99 -19.55 -5.05
CA VAL A 58 5.20 -20.18 -6.11
C VAL A 58 4.50 -21.41 -5.55
N GLY A 59 3.16 -21.45 -5.67
CA GLY A 59 2.34 -22.52 -5.12
C GLY A 59 1.89 -22.31 -3.67
N ALA A 60 2.23 -21.18 -3.05
CA ALA A 60 1.72 -20.87 -1.72
C ALA A 60 0.20 -20.68 -1.74
N GLY A 61 -0.49 -21.49 -0.93
CA GLY A 61 -1.94 -21.51 -0.89
C GLY A 61 -2.55 -20.27 -0.23
N LYS A 62 -3.88 -20.19 -0.29
CA LYS A 62 -4.68 -19.09 0.29
C LYS A 62 -4.47 -18.87 1.81
N PHE A 63 -3.93 -19.86 2.51
CA PHE A 63 -3.71 -19.86 3.96
C PHE A 63 -2.24 -19.75 4.36
N GLN A 64 -1.36 -19.35 3.45
CA GLN A 64 0.02 -19.05 3.80
C GLN A 64 0.10 -17.91 4.84
N ALA A 65 1.20 -17.87 5.59
CA ALA A 65 1.43 -16.78 6.53
C ALA A 65 1.62 -15.46 5.78
N ASN A 66 0.98 -14.39 6.26
CA ASN A 66 1.12 -13.04 5.70
C ASN A 66 2.49 -12.39 6.02
N TRP A 67 3.32 -13.08 6.80
CA TRP A 67 4.61 -12.62 7.27
C TRP A 67 5.62 -13.76 7.16
N GLU A 68 6.85 -13.41 6.78
CA GLU A 68 7.98 -14.33 6.62
C GLU A 68 9.19 -13.84 7.40
N GLY A 69 10.18 -14.73 7.59
CA GLY A 69 11.37 -14.46 8.38
C GLY A 69 11.40 -15.26 9.69
N PRO A 70 12.45 -15.08 10.50
CA PRO A 70 12.96 -13.78 10.92
C PRO A 70 14.07 -13.19 10.03
N TYR A 71 14.16 -11.87 10.04
CA TYR A 71 15.26 -11.09 9.43
C TYR A 71 15.90 -10.19 10.47
N ILE A 72 17.18 -9.85 10.25
CA ILE A 72 17.90 -8.85 11.03
C ILE A 72 17.96 -7.56 10.20
N VAL A 73 17.62 -6.43 10.82
CA VAL A 73 17.87 -5.10 10.25
C VAL A 73 19.38 -4.88 10.19
N SER A 74 19.95 -4.72 9.00
CA SER A 74 21.40 -4.46 8.81
C SER A 74 21.71 -2.97 8.65
N LYS A 75 20.77 -2.20 8.07
CA LYS A 75 20.93 -0.74 7.85
C LYS A 75 19.58 -0.04 7.74
N ALA A 76 19.47 1.15 8.33
CA ALA A 76 18.36 2.07 8.11
C ALA A 76 18.70 3.05 6.98
N SER A 77 17.73 3.33 6.11
CA SER A 77 17.82 4.31 5.03
C SER A 77 17.12 5.61 5.42
N ASN A 78 17.57 6.73 4.87
CA ASN A 78 17.02 8.06 5.18
C ASN A 78 15.55 8.23 4.75
N ASN A 79 15.04 7.37 3.88
CA ASN A 79 13.65 7.35 3.40
C ASN A 79 12.73 6.46 4.26
N GLY A 80 13.20 5.94 5.40
CA GLY A 80 12.43 5.05 6.27
C GLY A 80 12.42 3.58 5.86
N ALA A 81 13.13 3.21 4.77
CA ALA A 81 13.34 1.81 4.41
C ALA A 81 14.45 1.17 5.25
N TYR A 82 14.37 -0.16 5.41
CA TYR A 82 15.38 -0.95 6.11
C TYR A 82 15.96 -2.01 5.18
N HIS A 83 17.28 -2.19 5.23
CA HIS A 83 17.94 -3.34 4.62
C HIS A 83 17.86 -4.51 5.59
N LEU A 84 17.46 -5.66 5.07
CA LEU A 84 17.27 -6.89 5.83
C LEU A 84 18.29 -7.93 5.39
N GLN A 85 18.85 -8.64 6.35
CA GLN A 85 19.68 -9.83 6.14
C GLN A 85 19.04 -11.03 6.83
N LYS A 86 19.23 -12.20 6.25
CA LYS A 86 18.81 -13.47 6.85
C LYS A 86 19.88 -13.96 7.82
#